data_AF-A0A1G7EL14-F1
#
_entry.id   AF-A0A1G7EL14-F1
#
_cell.length_a   1.000
_cell.length_b   1.000
_cell.length_c   1.000
_cell.angle_alpha   90.00
_cell.angle_beta   90.00
_cell.angle_gamma   90.00
#
_symmetry.space_group_name_H-M   'P 1'
#
loop_
_entity.id
_entity.type
_entity.pdbx_description
1 polymer ?
#
loop_
_entity_poly.entity_id
_entity_poly.type
_entity_poly.pdbx_seq_one_letter_code
_entity_poly.pdbx_strand_id
1 'polypeptide(L)'
;MPQVLPECHAAASHGPFHRTSHCPASLRETAFPIAHRSRPAAPALEDIVHLPVPDFHPGVDIRAFELLALKRSFGKPMTMASRLVLRIALAAACSLLAGLAGCRDAIPPGKTAAIKPDKSRAAFFERPAALATARASSTPSPLIVLLSTDPWKMVVGSDSPTFALYSDGTVLFRRKDDYGAVKLNRTELNALIEGFSSPELVALSGHYEAANWTDQPGNNLLLYGRKVPLYITVYGSLNDVQVRAKLPDTVLEAFDRLRNFSAPSANPWLPREVEVMVWPYEHAPDSSIIWPKRWPALASPATRKRGDSYSIFIPSSELPALRSFLAARREKGAVKIDGKKWSASIRLPFPHEELWMAPNDEIATKQ
;
A
#
# COMPACT_ATOMS: atom_id res chain seq x y z
N MET A 1 -46.62 -28.02 27.90
CA MET A 1 -45.79 -28.31 29.09
C MET A 1 -44.43 -27.68 28.89
N PRO A 2 -44.03 -26.67 29.66
CA PRO A 2 -42.74 -26.02 29.49
C PRO A 2 -41.67 -26.75 30.30
N GLN A 3 -40.57 -27.12 29.64
CA GLN A 3 -39.39 -27.67 30.29
C GLN A 3 -38.52 -26.54 30.85
N VAL A 4 -38.17 -26.70 32.13
CA VAL A 4 -37.36 -25.81 32.95
C VAL A 4 -35.87 -26.03 32.65
N LEU A 5 -35.14 -24.95 32.43
CA LEU A 5 -33.67 -24.91 32.36
C LEU A 5 -33.08 -24.85 33.79
N PRO A 6 -31.93 -25.51 34.09
CA PRO A 6 -31.26 -25.33 35.35
C PRO A 6 -30.24 -24.18 35.33
N GLU A 7 -30.31 -23.37 36.37
CA GLU A 7 -29.39 -22.30 36.76
C GLU A 7 -27.97 -22.84 37.04
N CYS A 8 -26.95 -22.16 36.51
CA CYS A 8 -25.56 -22.34 36.93
C CYS A 8 -25.18 -21.21 37.89
N HIS A 9 -24.97 -21.57 39.16
CA HIS A 9 -24.46 -20.68 40.20
C HIS A 9 -22.95 -20.43 40.02
N ALA A 10 -22.59 -19.16 40.20
CA ALA A 10 -21.23 -18.68 40.35
C ALA A 10 -20.62 -19.12 41.68
N ALA A 11 -19.34 -19.49 41.67
CA ALA A 11 -18.52 -19.61 42.86
C ALA A 11 -17.24 -18.77 42.68
N ALA A 12 -17.21 -17.63 43.36
CA ALA A 12 -16.00 -16.87 43.63
C ALA A 12 -15.24 -17.54 44.78
N SER A 13 -13.92 -17.65 44.66
CA SER A 13 -13.04 -17.87 45.82
C SER A 13 -11.85 -16.92 45.76
N HIS A 14 -11.70 -16.18 46.86
CA HIS A 14 -10.60 -15.30 47.16
C HIS A 14 -9.41 -16.10 47.72
N GLY A 15 -8.19 -15.64 47.45
CA GLY A 15 -6.98 -16.05 48.15
C GLY A 15 -5.88 -14.99 47.97
N PRO A 16 -5.34 -14.39 49.04
CA PRO A 16 -4.37 -13.30 48.95
C PRO A 16 -2.92 -13.81 49.02
N PHE A 17 -2.04 -13.24 48.21
CA PHE A 17 -0.58 -13.40 48.37
C PHE A 17 0.06 -12.04 48.71
N HIS A 18 0.63 -11.98 49.91
CA HIS A 18 1.44 -10.87 50.41
C HIS A 18 2.93 -11.24 50.42
N ARG A 19 3.74 -10.27 49.98
CA ARG A 19 5.14 -9.91 50.36
C ARG A 19 6.27 -10.92 50.20
N THR A 20 7.33 -10.49 49.51
CA THR A 20 8.59 -9.93 50.08
C THR A 20 9.50 -9.57 48.89
N SER A 21 9.86 -8.30 48.63
CA SER A 21 11.00 -7.54 49.16
C SER A 21 12.32 -8.32 49.23
N HIS A 22 13.16 -8.23 48.19
CA HIS A 22 14.62 -8.16 48.32
C HIS A 22 15.27 -7.50 47.09
N CYS A 23 15.82 -6.30 47.31
CA CYS A 23 17.03 -5.76 46.68
C CYS A 23 18.08 -5.75 47.82
N PRO A 24 19.40 -5.92 47.59
CA PRO A 24 20.20 -4.80 47.06
C PRO A 24 21.50 -5.18 46.31
N ALA A 25 22.28 -4.13 45.99
CA ALA A 25 23.70 -4.05 45.62
C ALA A 25 24.02 -4.22 44.11
N SER A 26 24.32 -3.15 43.36
CA SER A 26 25.50 -2.25 43.36
C SER A 26 26.70 -2.83 42.59
N LEU A 27 27.44 -1.90 41.95
CA LEU A 27 28.78 -2.01 41.36
C LEU A 27 28.89 -2.57 39.92
N ARG A 28 29.04 -1.68 38.93
CA ARG A 28 30.36 -1.17 38.49
C ARG A 28 30.23 -0.27 37.27
N GLU A 29 30.73 0.95 37.43
CA GLU A 29 31.14 1.83 36.35
C GLU A 29 32.32 1.19 35.60
N THR A 30 32.25 1.18 34.27
CA THR A 30 33.43 1.11 33.42
C THR A 30 33.35 2.25 32.41
N ALA A 31 34.19 3.25 32.66
CA ALA A 31 34.48 4.35 31.77
C ALA A 31 35.13 3.82 30.48
N PHE A 32 34.61 4.24 29.33
CA PHE A 32 35.30 4.11 28.04
C PHE A 32 36.07 5.41 27.75
N PRO A 33 37.34 5.33 27.33
CA PRO A 33 38.15 6.51 27.04
C PRO A 33 37.70 7.18 25.73
N ILE A 34 37.50 8.50 25.81
CA ILE A 34 37.29 9.41 24.70
C ILE A 34 38.61 9.57 23.95
N ALA A 35 38.72 8.98 22.76
CA ALA A 35 39.81 9.26 21.83
C ALA A 35 39.52 10.56 21.07
N HIS A 36 40.29 11.61 21.37
CA HIS A 36 40.40 12.80 20.54
C HIS A 36 40.96 12.42 19.16
N ARG A 37 40.12 12.53 18.12
CA ARG A 37 40.61 12.58 16.73
C ARG A 37 40.60 14.02 16.23
N SER A 38 41.80 14.48 15.94
CA SER A 38 42.15 15.74 15.30
C SER A 38 41.47 15.88 13.93
N ARG A 39 40.93 17.07 13.65
CA ARG A 39 40.48 17.49 12.32
C ARG A 39 41.65 17.51 11.33
N PRO A 40 41.54 16.91 10.14
CA PRO A 40 42.35 17.33 9.01
C PRO A 40 41.73 18.57 8.34
N ALA A 41 42.63 19.47 7.94
CA ALA A 41 42.35 20.72 7.24
C ALA A 41 41.71 20.48 5.85
N ALA A 42 40.92 21.45 5.41
CA ALA A 42 40.39 21.53 4.06
C ALA A 42 41.50 21.84 3.05
N PRO A 43 41.55 21.18 1.88
CA PRO A 43 42.25 21.70 0.72
C PRO A 43 41.34 22.57 -0.15
N ALA A 44 42.01 23.51 -0.82
CA ALA A 44 41.48 24.60 -1.62
C ALA A 44 40.73 24.15 -2.88
N LEU A 45 39.84 25.04 -3.34
CA LEU A 45 39.35 25.09 -4.71
C LEU A 45 40.53 25.31 -5.67
N GLU A 46 40.64 24.46 -6.69
CA GLU A 46 40.86 24.80 -8.11
C GLU A 46 41.04 23.49 -8.89
N ASP A 47 40.12 23.22 -9.81
CA ASP A 47 40.42 22.74 -11.18
C ASP A 47 39.14 22.27 -11.89
N ILE A 48 38.86 22.94 -13.01
CA ILE A 48 37.80 22.62 -13.96
C ILE A 48 38.33 21.51 -14.87
N VAL A 49 37.73 20.33 -14.78
CA VAL A 49 37.96 19.22 -15.72
C VAL A 49 36.66 18.90 -16.47
N HIS A 50 36.76 18.89 -17.79
CA HIS A 50 35.73 18.47 -18.75
C HIS A 50 35.19 17.08 -18.42
N LEU A 51 33.87 16.97 -18.22
CA LEU A 51 33.15 15.70 -18.18
C LEU A 51 32.63 15.32 -19.58
N PRO A 52 32.69 14.03 -19.98
CA PRO A 52 32.12 13.56 -21.23
C PRO A 52 30.59 13.48 -21.17
N VAL A 53 29.97 13.65 -22.34
CA VAL A 53 28.52 13.55 -22.60
C VAL A 53 28.06 12.10 -22.32
N PRO A 54 27.02 11.88 -21.49
CA PRO A 54 26.49 10.53 -21.30
C PRO A 54 25.57 10.11 -22.44
N ASP A 55 25.71 8.84 -22.84
CA ASP A 55 24.86 8.15 -23.81
C ASP A 55 23.38 8.13 -23.40
N PHE A 56 22.51 8.35 -24.38
CA PHE A 56 21.05 8.39 -24.20
C PHE A 56 20.45 6.98 -24.17
N HIS A 57 19.76 6.63 -23.07
CA HIS A 57 18.91 5.43 -22.97
C HIS A 57 17.49 5.68 -23.55
N PRO A 58 16.90 4.71 -24.27
CA PRO A 58 15.53 4.82 -24.78
C PRO A 58 14.53 4.60 -23.63
N GLY A 59 13.86 5.67 -23.21
CA GLY A 59 12.88 5.64 -22.12
C GLY A 59 12.55 6.99 -21.49
N VAL A 60 13.23 8.07 -21.90
CA VAL A 60 12.91 9.44 -21.46
C VAL A 60 11.62 9.91 -22.15
N ASP A 61 10.65 10.34 -21.35
CA ASP A 61 9.43 11.00 -21.82
C ASP A 61 9.80 12.30 -22.57
N ILE A 62 9.74 12.23 -23.90
CA ILE A 62 10.07 13.33 -24.83
C ILE A 62 9.26 14.60 -24.50
N ARG A 63 8.07 14.47 -23.89
CA ARG A 63 7.22 15.62 -23.54
C ARG A 63 7.83 16.50 -22.45
N ALA A 64 8.62 15.95 -21.55
CA ALA A 64 9.26 16.71 -20.47
C ALA A 64 10.43 17.56 -21.00
N PHE A 65 11.16 17.07 -22.01
CA PHE A 65 12.27 17.80 -22.63
C PHE A 65 11.79 18.89 -23.59
N GLU A 66 10.71 18.65 -24.34
CA GLU A 66 10.11 19.66 -25.23
C GLU A 66 9.58 20.87 -24.45
N LEU A 67 8.96 20.66 -23.29
CA LEU A 67 8.45 21.72 -22.43
C LEU A 67 9.57 22.59 -21.81
N LEU A 68 10.74 22.00 -21.57
CA LEU A 68 11.91 22.72 -21.06
C LEU A 68 12.65 23.49 -22.16
N ALA A 69 12.75 22.94 -23.37
CA ALA A 69 13.36 23.62 -24.52
C ALA A 69 12.52 24.82 -24.99
N LEU A 70 11.19 24.69 -25.02
CA LEU A 70 10.28 25.79 -25.40
C LEU A 70 10.24 26.94 -24.37
N LYS A 71 10.44 26.65 -23.08
CA LYS A 71 10.48 27.68 -22.02
C LYS A 71 11.74 28.56 -22.07
N ARG A 72 12.86 28.04 -22.57
CA ARG A 72 14.12 28.80 -22.66
C ARG A 72 14.17 29.75 -23.86
N SER A 73 13.47 29.44 -24.95
CA SER A 73 13.58 30.24 -26.19
C SER A 73 12.57 31.39 -26.32
N PHE A 74 11.48 31.39 -25.54
CA PHE A 74 10.43 32.41 -25.67
C PHE A 74 10.05 32.98 -24.31
N GLY A 75 10.77 34.02 -23.87
CA GLY A 75 10.57 34.74 -22.61
C GLY A 75 9.26 35.54 -22.48
N LYS A 76 8.23 35.24 -23.29
CA LYS A 76 6.90 35.85 -23.20
C LYS A 76 5.80 34.78 -23.31
N PRO A 77 4.67 34.94 -22.59
CA PRO A 77 3.56 33.99 -22.67
C PRO A 77 2.99 33.93 -24.10
N MET A 78 3.03 32.76 -24.74
CA MET A 78 2.42 32.54 -26.06
C MET A 78 0.91 32.75 -25.99
N THR A 79 0.39 33.53 -26.95
CA THR A 79 -1.06 33.71 -27.15
C THR A 79 -1.70 32.39 -27.61
N MET A 80 -3.02 32.28 -27.44
CA MET A 80 -3.79 31.06 -27.78
C MET A 80 -3.64 30.69 -29.27
N ALA A 81 -3.56 31.69 -30.15
CA ALA A 81 -3.36 31.51 -31.59
C ALA A 81 -2.00 30.89 -31.93
N SER A 82 -0.90 31.33 -31.29
CA SER A 82 0.43 30.76 -31.50
C SER A 82 0.53 29.31 -31.03
N ARG A 83 -0.21 28.94 -29.97
CA ARG A 83 -0.28 27.55 -29.49
C ARG A 83 -1.00 26.65 -30.50
N LEU A 84 -2.03 27.16 -31.17
CA LEU A 84 -2.76 26.41 -32.18
C LEU A 84 -1.91 26.16 -33.44
N VAL A 85 -1.22 27.19 -33.93
CA VAL A 85 -0.32 27.07 -35.10
C VAL A 85 0.83 26.10 -34.81
N LEU A 86 1.44 26.18 -33.62
CA LEU A 86 2.51 25.25 -33.23
C LEU A 86 2.02 23.79 -33.17
N ARG A 87 0.80 23.55 -32.66
CA ARG A 87 0.19 22.21 -32.65
C ARG A 87 -0.07 21.66 -34.05
N ILE A 88 -0.54 22.51 -34.96
CA ILE A 88 -0.78 22.10 -36.36
C ILE A 88 0.55 21.79 -37.05
N ALA A 89 1.58 22.61 -36.84
CA ALA A 89 2.91 22.39 -37.40
C ALA A 89 3.57 21.11 -36.86
N LEU A 90 3.47 20.83 -35.56
CA LEU A 90 3.96 19.57 -34.96
C LEU A 90 3.19 18.35 -35.46
N ALA A 91 1.86 18.45 -35.61
CA ALA A 91 1.06 17.36 -36.16
C ALA A 91 1.44 17.05 -37.63
N ALA A 92 1.69 18.07 -38.44
CA ALA A 92 2.14 17.90 -39.82
C ALA A 92 3.56 17.31 -39.91
N ALA A 93 4.48 17.72 -39.03
CA ALA A 93 5.85 17.20 -38.98
C ALA A 93 5.90 15.72 -38.54
N CYS A 94 5.07 15.31 -37.57
CA CYS A 94 4.96 13.91 -37.16
C CYS A 94 4.42 13.01 -38.29
N SER A 95 3.46 13.50 -39.08
CA SER A 95 2.92 12.76 -40.23
C SER A 95 3.94 12.59 -41.36
N LEU A 96 4.84 13.56 -41.57
CA LEU A 96 5.91 13.44 -42.57
C LEU A 96 7.04 12.49 -42.14
N LEU A 97 7.37 12.43 -40.85
CA LEU A 97 8.41 11.54 -40.33
C LEU A 97 7.97 10.06 -40.29
N ALA A 98 6.67 9.80 -40.16
CA ALA A 98 6.12 8.43 -40.20
C ALA A 98 6.18 7.79 -41.60
N GLY A 99 6.33 8.57 -42.67
CA GLY A 99 6.36 8.06 -44.05
C GLY A 99 7.71 7.55 -44.55
N LEU A 100 8.82 7.82 -43.86
CA LEU A 100 10.18 7.51 -44.32
C LEU A 100 10.89 6.42 -43.52
N ALA A 101 10.35 6.01 -42.37
CA ALA A 101 10.79 4.81 -41.68
C ALA A 101 9.98 3.63 -42.24
N GLY A 102 10.56 2.89 -43.20
CA GLY A 102 9.95 1.67 -43.71
C GLY A 102 9.48 0.79 -42.55
N CYS A 103 8.17 0.61 -42.43
CA CYS A 103 7.54 -0.30 -41.49
C CYS A 103 8.10 -1.70 -41.75
N ARG A 104 9.17 -2.07 -41.05
CA ARG A 104 9.42 -3.47 -40.77
C ARG A 104 8.20 -3.92 -40.00
N ASP A 105 7.43 -4.82 -40.59
CA ASP A 105 6.36 -5.55 -39.91
C ASP A 105 6.95 -6.06 -38.60
N ALA A 106 6.69 -5.33 -37.52
CA ALA A 106 7.06 -5.75 -36.18
C ALA A 106 6.23 -7.01 -35.98
N ILE A 107 6.90 -8.16 -36.05
CA ILE A 107 6.31 -9.47 -35.81
C ILE A 107 5.45 -9.28 -34.56
N PRO A 108 4.11 -9.45 -34.66
CA PRO A 108 3.24 -9.27 -33.51
C PRO A 108 3.81 -10.19 -32.43
N PRO A 109 4.18 -9.65 -31.26
CA PRO A 109 4.88 -10.43 -30.25
C PRO A 109 4.06 -11.69 -30.01
N GLY A 110 4.62 -12.84 -30.39
CA GLY A 110 3.92 -14.12 -30.32
C GLY A 110 3.40 -14.30 -28.90
N LYS A 111 2.12 -14.71 -28.77
CA LYS A 111 1.47 -14.93 -27.47
C LYS A 111 2.38 -15.86 -26.66
N THR A 112 3.05 -15.31 -25.65
CA THR A 112 3.94 -16.09 -24.79
C THR A 112 3.07 -17.11 -24.06
N ALA A 113 3.57 -18.34 -23.88
CA ALA A 113 2.83 -19.34 -23.13
C ALA A 113 2.48 -18.80 -21.74
N ALA A 114 1.22 -18.89 -21.35
CA ALA A 114 0.77 -18.38 -20.07
C ALA A 114 1.47 -19.14 -18.92
N ILE A 115 1.97 -18.40 -17.94
CA ILE A 115 2.59 -18.97 -16.75
C ILE A 115 1.52 -19.69 -15.90
N LYS A 116 1.92 -20.79 -15.25
CA LYS A 116 1.04 -21.55 -14.34
C LYS A 116 1.12 -20.98 -12.92
N PRO A 117 0.03 -20.99 -12.15
CA PRO A 117 0.06 -20.55 -10.75
C PRO A 117 0.76 -21.56 -9.85
N ASP A 118 1.54 -21.05 -8.89
CA ASP A 118 2.04 -21.80 -7.73
C ASP A 118 0.97 -21.77 -6.61
N LYS A 119 0.38 -22.93 -6.34
CA LYS A 119 -0.69 -23.05 -5.34
C LYS A 119 -0.18 -23.01 -3.89
N SER A 120 1.09 -23.33 -3.66
CA SER A 120 1.64 -23.39 -2.30
C SER A 120 1.74 -22.00 -1.64
N ARG A 121 1.95 -20.96 -2.46
CA ARG A 121 2.09 -19.56 -2.00
C ARG A 121 0.76 -18.86 -1.71
N ALA A 122 -0.39 -19.49 -1.99
CA ALA A 122 -1.70 -18.94 -1.65
C ALA A 122 -2.05 -19.07 -0.15
N ALA A 123 -1.37 -19.97 0.57
CA ALA A 123 -1.66 -20.29 1.97
C ALA A 123 -1.57 -19.05 2.89
N PHE A 124 -0.77 -18.05 2.56
CA PHE A 124 -0.61 -16.83 3.36
C PHE A 124 -1.95 -16.14 3.71
N PHE A 125 -2.92 -16.17 2.79
CA PHE A 125 -4.24 -15.55 2.97
C PHE A 125 -5.28 -16.49 3.60
N GLU A 126 -4.92 -17.74 3.88
CA GLU A 126 -5.80 -18.68 4.57
C GLU A 126 -5.90 -18.31 6.04
N ARG A 127 -7.09 -17.87 6.43
CA ARG A 127 -7.43 -17.35 7.77
C ARG A 127 -8.78 -17.90 8.23
N PRO A 128 -8.97 -19.22 8.31
CA PRO A 128 -10.29 -19.79 8.58
C PRO A 128 -10.91 -19.29 9.88
N ALA A 129 -10.13 -19.09 10.96
CA ALA A 129 -10.68 -18.64 12.24
C ALA A 129 -11.04 -17.16 12.21
N ALA A 130 -10.17 -16.29 11.69
CA ALA A 130 -10.48 -14.87 11.52
C ALA A 130 -11.65 -14.66 10.53
N LEU A 131 -11.72 -15.42 9.44
CA LEU A 131 -12.83 -15.33 8.48
C LEU A 131 -14.16 -15.77 9.09
N ALA A 132 -14.16 -16.84 9.89
CA ALA A 132 -15.34 -17.26 10.64
C ALA A 132 -15.80 -16.17 11.62
N THR A 133 -14.85 -15.55 12.34
CA THR A 133 -15.12 -14.43 13.25
C THR A 133 -15.72 -13.24 12.50
N ALA A 134 -15.13 -12.84 11.36
CA ALA A 134 -15.63 -11.73 10.56
C ALA A 134 -17.07 -11.97 10.07
N ARG A 135 -17.37 -13.20 9.63
CA ARG A 135 -18.72 -13.62 9.18
C ARG A 135 -19.76 -13.66 10.32
N ALA A 136 -19.34 -13.96 11.54
CA ALA A 136 -20.21 -14.01 12.71
C ALA A 136 -20.41 -12.62 13.36
N SER A 137 -19.59 -11.64 13.01
CA SER A 137 -19.67 -10.29 13.56
C SER A 137 -20.88 -9.51 13.03
N SER A 138 -21.25 -8.42 13.72
CA SER A 138 -22.25 -7.47 13.24
C SER A 138 -21.72 -6.54 12.14
N THR A 139 -20.42 -6.55 11.86
CA THR A 139 -19.80 -5.74 10.81
C THR A 139 -19.84 -6.53 9.50
N PRO A 140 -20.32 -5.94 8.38
CA PRO A 140 -20.37 -6.63 7.09
C PRO A 140 -19.05 -7.29 6.74
N SER A 141 -19.09 -8.59 6.41
CA SER A 141 -17.89 -9.35 6.08
C SER A 141 -17.43 -9.06 4.65
N PRO A 142 -16.12 -9.05 4.38
CA PRO A 142 -15.62 -8.82 3.03
C PRO A 142 -15.94 -10.03 2.14
N LEU A 143 -16.30 -9.77 0.88
CA LEU A 143 -16.59 -10.77 -0.14
C LEU A 143 -15.49 -10.82 -1.21
N ILE A 144 -15.02 -9.65 -1.65
CA ILE A 144 -14.01 -9.48 -2.71
C ILE A 144 -13.08 -8.36 -2.27
N VAL A 145 -11.78 -8.60 -2.29
CA VAL A 145 -10.76 -7.60 -1.95
C VAL A 145 -9.67 -7.62 -3.01
N LEU A 146 -9.31 -6.44 -3.51
CA LEU A 146 -8.15 -6.24 -4.36
C LEU A 146 -7.12 -5.41 -3.60
N LEU A 147 -5.94 -5.98 -3.38
CA LEU A 147 -4.77 -5.31 -2.83
C LEU A 147 -3.77 -5.00 -3.93
N SER A 148 -3.10 -3.86 -3.79
CA SER A 148 -1.94 -3.51 -4.60
C SER A 148 -0.84 -3.00 -3.69
N THR A 149 0.30 -3.67 -3.74
CA THR A 149 1.50 -3.34 -2.97
C THR A 149 2.48 -2.63 -3.88
N ASP A 150 3.02 -1.53 -3.39
CA ASP A 150 4.07 -0.77 -4.07
C ASP A 150 5.33 -0.85 -3.19
N PRO A 151 6.35 -1.62 -3.58
CA PRO A 151 7.55 -1.81 -2.76
C PRO A 151 8.35 -0.52 -2.58
N TRP A 152 8.12 0.49 -3.43
CA TRP A 152 8.77 1.79 -3.33
C TRP A 152 8.03 2.75 -2.40
N LYS A 153 6.81 2.41 -1.98
CA LYS A 153 6.19 3.08 -0.83
C LYS A 153 6.89 2.54 0.41
N MET A 154 7.77 3.38 0.96
CA MET A 154 8.72 3.14 2.07
C MET A 154 8.10 2.68 3.41
N VAL A 155 6.91 2.09 3.42
CA VAL A 155 6.16 1.75 4.62
C VAL A 155 5.57 0.36 4.46
N VAL A 156 6.29 -0.62 4.99
CA VAL A 156 5.82 -2.00 5.12
C VAL A 156 4.49 -1.99 5.88
N GLY A 157 3.45 -2.58 5.27
CA GLY A 157 2.09 -2.60 5.83
C GLY A 157 1.23 -1.39 5.47
N SER A 158 1.72 -0.43 4.68
CA SER A 158 0.87 0.64 4.11
C SER A 158 -0.07 0.17 3.00
N ASP A 159 0.01 -1.12 2.65
CA ASP A 159 -0.87 -1.78 1.70
C ASP A 159 -2.33 -1.58 2.09
N SER A 160 -3.00 -0.70 1.36
CA SER A 160 -4.43 -0.47 1.51
C SER A 160 -5.13 -1.11 0.33
N PRO A 161 -6.29 -1.77 0.53
CA PRO A 161 -7.07 -2.28 -0.58
C PRO A 161 -7.36 -1.18 -1.60
N THR A 162 -7.21 -1.48 -2.89
CA THR A 162 -7.69 -0.59 -3.94
C THR A 162 -9.17 -0.78 -4.20
N PHE A 163 -9.73 -1.91 -3.77
CA PHE A 163 -11.14 -2.24 -3.85
C PHE A 163 -11.50 -3.24 -2.74
N ALA A 164 -12.66 -3.07 -2.11
CA ALA A 164 -13.26 -4.03 -1.19
C ALA A 164 -14.79 -4.00 -1.32
N LEU A 165 -15.39 -5.17 -1.57
CA LEU A 165 -16.84 -5.40 -1.55
C LEU A 165 -17.21 -6.15 -0.27
N TYR A 166 -18.27 -5.72 0.40
CA TYR A 166 -18.77 -6.31 1.64
C TYR A 166 -20.14 -7.00 1.45
N SER A 167 -20.48 -7.88 2.40
CA SER A 167 -21.66 -8.76 2.37
C SER A 167 -22.99 -8.02 2.33
N ASP A 168 -23.00 -6.78 2.77
CA ASP A 168 -24.17 -5.91 2.77
C ASP A 168 -24.31 -5.11 1.46
N GLY A 169 -23.38 -5.24 0.51
CA GLY A 169 -23.34 -4.49 -0.75
C GLY A 169 -22.51 -3.21 -0.68
N THR A 170 -21.90 -2.89 0.46
CA THR A 170 -20.98 -1.75 0.54
C THR A 170 -19.73 -2.02 -0.30
N VAL A 171 -19.33 -1.06 -1.13
CA VAL A 171 -18.08 -1.07 -1.88
C VAL A 171 -17.25 0.10 -1.46
N LEU A 172 -16.00 -0.16 -1.07
CA LEU A 172 -14.96 0.82 -0.82
C LEU A 172 -13.91 0.70 -1.91
N PHE A 173 -13.56 1.79 -2.59
CA PHE A 173 -12.63 1.73 -3.72
C PHE A 173 -11.76 2.97 -3.83
N ARG A 174 -10.54 2.78 -4.33
CA ARG A 174 -9.56 3.84 -4.51
C ARG A 174 -9.92 4.67 -5.75
N ARG A 175 -9.99 5.98 -5.57
CA ARG A 175 -10.00 6.98 -6.66
C ARG A 175 -8.59 7.55 -6.82
N LYS A 176 -8.43 8.56 -7.66
CA LYS A 176 -7.10 9.14 -7.96
C LYS A 176 -6.36 9.58 -6.69
N ASP A 177 -7.05 10.32 -5.81
CA ASP A 177 -6.43 11.00 -4.66
C ASP A 177 -7.08 10.62 -3.31
N ASP A 178 -8.19 9.88 -3.32
CA ASP A 178 -8.96 9.51 -2.14
C ASP A 178 -9.67 8.15 -2.29
N TYR A 179 -10.61 7.85 -1.39
CA TYR A 179 -11.47 6.67 -1.46
C TYR A 179 -12.93 7.06 -1.59
N GLY A 180 -13.67 6.26 -2.37
CA GLY A 180 -15.11 6.34 -2.49
C GLY A 180 -15.79 5.17 -1.79
N ALA A 181 -17.02 5.42 -1.31
CA ALA A 181 -17.96 4.41 -0.85
C ALA A 181 -19.25 4.48 -1.67
N VAL A 182 -19.74 3.34 -2.13
CA VAL A 182 -21.06 3.20 -2.74
C VAL A 182 -21.76 1.98 -2.17
N LYS A 183 -23.10 2.03 -2.10
CA LYS A 183 -23.93 0.90 -1.69
C LYS A 183 -24.57 0.29 -2.92
N LEU A 184 -24.16 -0.91 -3.29
CA LEU A 184 -24.80 -1.67 -4.35
C LEU A 184 -26.14 -2.21 -3.87
N ASN A 185 -27.15 -2.17 -4.74
CA ASN A 185 -28.38 -2.90 -4.50
C ASN A 185 -28.16 -4.42 -4.69
N ARG A 186 -29.15 -5.24 -4.34
CA ARG A 186 -29.03 -6.70 -4.38
C ARG A 186 -28.70 -7.24 -5.78
N THR A 187 -29.28 -6.65 -6.83
CA THR A 187 -29.05 -7.05 -8.22
C THR A 187 -27.62 -6.74 -8.65
N GLU A 188 -27.14 -5.53 -8.39
CA GLU A 188 -25.77 -5.09 -8.68
C GLU A 188 -24.73 -5.92 -7.91
N LEU A 189 -24.99 -6.16 -6.62
CA LEU A 189 -24.15 -7.00 -5.76
C LEU A 189 -24.01 -8.41 -6.34
N ASN A 190 -25.13 -9.06 -6.68
CA ASN A 190 -25.12 -10.41 -7.23
C ASN A 190 -24.43 -10.44 -8.60
N ALA A 191 -24.68 -9.47 -9.47
CA ALA A 191 -24.03 -9.38 -10.78
C ALA A 191 -22.51 -9.20 -10.66
N LEU A 192 -22.05 -8.41 -9.68
CA LEU A 192 -20.62 -8.24 -9.43
C LEU A 192 -19.99 -9.53 -8.91
N ILE A 193 -20.62 -10.22 -7.95
CA ILE A 193 -20.15 -11.50 -7.40
C ILE A 193 -20.07 -12.57 -8.50
N GLU A 194 -21.12 -12.67 -9.34
CA GLU A 194 -21.20 -13.68 -10.38
C GLU A 194 -20.08 -13.57 -11.42
N GLY A 195 -19.55 -12.35 -11.62
CA GLY A 195 -18.35 -12.11 -12.40
C GLY A 195 -17.10 -12.87 -11.97
N PHE A 196 -17.09 -13.45 -10.77
CA PHE A 196 -15.97 -14.21 -10.21
C PHE A 196 -16.34 -15.67 -9.89
N SER A 197 -17.50 -16.14 -10.35
CA SER A 197 -18.00 -17.50 -10.09
C SER A 197 -17.44 -18.55 -11.06
N SER A 198 -16.72 -18.15 -12.12
CA SER A 198 -16.33 -19.09 -13.19
C SER A 198 -15.44 -20.24 -12.67
N PRO A 199 -15.70 -21.50 -13.06
CA PRO A 199 -14.85 -22.63 -12.68
C PRO A 199 -13.40 -22.50 -13.18
N GLU A 200 -13.22 -21.84 -14.33
CA GLU A 200 -11.89 -21.55 -14.87
C GLU A 200 -11.08 -20.65 -13.93
N LEU A 201 -11.66 -19.57 -13.41
CA LEU A 201 -10.97 -18.69 -12.46
C LEU A 201 -10.59 -19.44 -11.17
N VAL A 202 -11.41 -20.40 -10.73
CA VAL A 202 -11.10 -21.29 -9.60
C VAL A 202 -9.87 -22.15 -9.87
N ALA A 203 -9.79 -22.75 -11.06
CA ALA A 203 -8.65 -23.57 -11.46
C ALA A 203 -7.35 -22.75 -11.53
N LEU A 204 -7.46 -21.45 -11.80
CA LEU A 204 -6.37 -20.48 -11.89
C LEU A 204 -5.98 -19.83 -10.55
N SER A 205 -6.52 -20.31 -9.43
CA SER A 205 -6.08 -19.86 -8.10
C SER A 205 -4.61 -20.20 -7.80
N GLY A 206 -3.91 -19.28 -7.14
CA GLY A 206 -2.50 -19.42 -6.76
C GLY A 206 -1.67 -18.15 -7.00
N HIS A 207 -0.35 -18.33 -7.03
CA HIS A 207 0.64 -17.27 -7.20
C HIS A 207 1.27 -17.26 -8.58
N TYR A 208 1.30 -16.10 -9.20
CA TYR A 208 1.89 -15.86 -10.51
C TYR A 208 3.14 -14.98 -10.37
N GLU A 209 4.31 -15.55 -10.65
CA GLU A 209 5.59 -14.85 -10.73
C GLU A 209 5.75 -14.29 -12.16
N ALA A 210 5.06 -13.19 -12.47
CA ALA A 210 4.96 -12.66 -13.83
C ALA A 210 6.13 -11.73 -14.22
N ALA A 211 6.82 -11.17 -13.23
CA ALA A 211 8.06 -10.42 -13.39
C ALA A 211 9.24 -11.16 -12.72
N ASN A 212 10.44 -11.03 -13.29
CA ASN A 212 11.68 -11.62 -12.77
C ASN A 212 12.62 -10.57 -12.16
N TRP A 213 12.11 -9.36 -11.89
CA TRP A 213 12.88 -8.26 -11.32
C TRP A 213 12.51 -8.09 -9.85
N THR A 214 13.46 -7.58 -9.06
CA THR A 214 13.18 -7.18 -7.68
C THR A 214 12.28 -5.94 -7.68
N ASP A 215 11.68 -5.68 -6.53
CA ASP A 215 10.95 -4.43 -6.26
C ASP A 215 9.81 -4.17 -7.26
N GLN A 216 9.14 -5.24 -7.67
CA GLN A 216 7.91 -5.16 -8.46
C GLN A 216 6.69 -5.08 -7.56
N PRO A 217 5.63 -4.39 -8.01
CA PRO A 217 4.39 -4.34 -7.25
C PRO A 217 3.75 -5.73 -7.14
N GLY A 218 3.12 -5.99 -6.00
CA GLY A 218 2.28 -7.15 -5.77
C GLY A 218 0.81 -6.81 -6.01
N ASN A 219 0.04 -7.74 -6.57
CA ASN A 219 -1.40 -7.58 -6.78
C ASN A 219 -2.11 -8.81 -6.24
N ASN A 220 -3.03 -8.64 -5.30
CA ASN A 220 -3.69 -9.78 -4.64
C ASN A 220 -5.20 -9.63 -4.77
N LEU A 221 -5.84 -10.58 -5.45
CA LEU A 221 -7.28 -10.72 -5.54
C LEU A 221 -7.73 -11.82 -4.57
N LEU A 222 -8.54 -11.44 -3.59
CA LEU A 222 -9.01 -12.29 -2.51
C LEU A 222 -10.54 -12.41 -2.59
N LEU A 223 -11.07 -13.62 -2.78
CA LEU A 223 -12.51 -13.89 -2.86
C LEU A 223 -12.96 -14.68 -1.63
N TYR A 224 -13.48 -13.95 -0.64
CA TYR A 224 -13.99 -14.50 0.62
C TYR A 224 -15.47 -14.87 0.58
N GLY A 225 -16.24 -14.46 -0.43
CA GLY A 225 -17.68 -14.70 -0.52
C GLY A 225 -18.10 -16.16 -0.76
N ARG A 226 -17.16 -17.09 -0.77
CA ARG A 226 -17.36 -18.51 -1.13
C ARG A 226 -17.21 -19.42 0.09
N LYS A 227 -17.70 -20.66 -0.03
CA LYS A 227 -17.47 -21.70 0.99
C LYS A 227 -15.97 -21.94 1.21
N VAL A 228 -15.22 -22.09 0.10
CA VAL A 228 -13.76 -22.14 0.07
C VAL A 228 -13.26 -20.84 -0.55
N PRO A 229 -12.52 -20.01 0.19
CA PRO A 229 -11.93 -18.79 -0.35
C PRO A 229 -11.03 -19.07 -1.56
N LEU A 230 -10.92 -18.09 -2.44
CA LEU A 230 -10.05 -18.15 -3.62
C LEU A 230 -9.07 -16.99 -3.58
N TYR A 231 -7.80 -17.28 -3.85
CA TYR A 231 -6.73 -16.30 -3.88
C TYR A 231 -5.97 -16.35 -5.20
N ILE A 232 -5.82 -15.20 -5.85
CA ILE A 232 -4.96 -15.02 -7.01
C ILE A 232 -3.99 -13.90 -6.69
N THR A 233 -2.70 -14.20 -6.74
CA THR A 233 -1.65 -13.23 -6.46
C THR A 233 -0.74 -13.11 -7.66
N VAL A 234 -0.36 -11.90 -8.02
CA VAL A 234 0.51 -11.61 -9.15
C VAL A 234 1.64 -10.71 -8.68
N TYR A 235 2.87 -11.20 -8.80
CA TYR A 235 4.07 -10.39 -8.65
C TYR A 235 4.47 -9.82 -10.01
N GLY A 236 4.41 -8.49 -10.14
CA GLY A 236 4.62 -7.77 -11.41
C GLY A 236 3.61 -6.64 -11.62
N SER A 237 4.02 -5.60 -12.35
CA SER A 237 3.13 -4.48 -12.69
C SER A 237 2.07 -4.88 -13.71
N LEU A 238 0.79 -4.83 -13.33
CA LEU A 238 -0.34 -5.05 -14.26
C LEU A 238 -0.56 -3.88 -15.25
N ASN A 239 0.32 -2.88 -15.25
CA ASN A 239 0.43 -1.85 -16.30
C ASN A 239 1.49 -2.20 -17.35
N ASP A 240 2.37 -3.17 -17.08
CA ASP A 240 3.41 -3.60 -17.99
C ASP A 240 2.86 -4.63 -18.98
N VAL A 241 2.99 -4.35 -20.27
CA VAL A 241 2.57 -5.25 -21.37
C VAL A 241 3.24 -6.61 -21.29
N GLN A 242 4.52 -6.68 -20.91
CA GLN A 242 5.28 -7.93 -20.83
C GLN A 242 4.80 -8.80 -19.66
N VAL A 243 4.45 -8.19 -18.53
CA VAL A 243 3.84 -8.88 -17.39
C VAL A 243 2.46 -9.42 -17.78
N ARG A 244 1.62 -8.58 -18.39
CA ARG A 244 0.27 -8.96 -18.81
C ARG A 244 0.27 -10.08 -19.84
N ALA A 245 1.18 -10.05 -20.81
CA ALA A 245 1.27 -11.07 -21.87
C ALA A 245 1.56 -12.49 -21.37
N LYS A 246 2.03 -12.64 -20.12
CA LYS A 246 2.29 -13.95 -19.50
C LYS A 246 1.10 -14.49 -18.71
N LEU A 247 0.10 -13.66 -18.42
CA LEU A 247 -1.04 -14.04 -17.59
C LEU A 247 -2.18 -14.62 -18.43
N PRO A 248 -2.97 -15.57 -17.90
CA PRO A 248 -4.21 -16.00 -18.54
C PRO A 248 -5.19 -14.83 -18.69
N ASP A 249 -5.92 -14.79 -19.81
CA ASP A 249 -6.88 -13.71 -20.11
C ASP A 249 -7.95 -13.61 -19.00
N THR A 250 -8.47 -14.74 -18.51
CA THR A 250 -9.44 -14.82 -17.40
C THR A 250 -8.92 -14.19 -16.09
N VAL A 251 -7.61 -14.27 -15.82
CA VAL A 251 -7.00 -13.60 -14.66
C VAL A 251 -6.98 -12.09 -14.88
N LEU A 252 -6.52 -11.64 -16.06
CA LEU A 252 -6.47 -10.22 -16.41
C LEU A 252 -7.86 -9.58 -16.34
N GLU A 253 -8.88 -10.24 -16.88
CA GLU A 253 -10.27 -9.79 -16.84
C GLU A 253 -10.78 -9.60 -15.40
N ALA A 254 -10.46 -10.53 -14.50
CA ALA A 254 -10.84 -10.44 -13.10
C ALA A 254 -10.20 -9.23 -12.39
N PHE A 255 -8.90 -8.99 -12.63
CA PHE A 255 -8.20 -7.82 -12.08
C PHE A 255 -8.71 -6.51 -12.69
N ASP A 256 -8.82 -6.44 -14.02
CA ASP A 256 -9.21 -5.22 -14.73
C ASP A 256 -10.66 -4.82 -14.42
N ARG A 257 -11.55 -5.78 -14.18
CA ARG A 257 -12.92 -5.52 -13.69
C ARG A 257 -12.94 -4.67 -12.43
N LEU A 258 -12.08 -4.98 -11.45
CA LEU A 258 -12.02 -4.24 -10.17
C LEU A 258 -11.18 -2.97 -10.28
N ARG A 259 -10.08 -2.98 -11.04
CA ARG A 259 -9.23 -1.81 -11.26
C ARG A 259 -9.95 -0.70 -12.00
N ASN A 260 -10.85 -1.06 -12.91
CA ASN A 260 -11.67 -0.13 -13.69
C ASN A 260 -13.04 0.12 -13.03
N PHE A 261 -13.29 -0.42 -11.84
CA PHE A 261 -14.52 -0.14 -11.11
C PHE A 261 -14.63 1.35 -10.82
N SER A 262 -15.77 1.93 -11.18
CA SER A 262 -16.11 3.30 -10.84
C SER A 262 -17.61 3.39 -10.56
N ALA A 263 -17.97 4.27 -9.64
CA ALA A 263 -19.35 4.57 -9.31
C ALA A 263 -19.50 6.08 -9.18
N PRO A 264 -20.11 6.76 -10.17
CA PRO A 264 -20.29 8.22 -10.14
C PRO A 264 -21.09 8.70 -8.92
N SER A 265 -21.95 7.86 -8.37
CA SER A 265 -22.76 8.11 -7.17
C SER A 265 -22.00 7.86 -5.85
N ALA A 266 -20.70 7.54 -5.89
CA ALA A 266 -19.94 7.23 -4.69
C ALA A 266 -19.66 8.49 -3.83
N ASN A 267 -19.95 8.36 -2.54
CA ASN A 267 -19.60 9.37 -1.55
C ASN A 267 -18.12 9.25 -1.17
N PRO A 268 -17.44 10.35 -0.79
CA PRO A 268 -16.15 10.25 -0.12
C PRO A 268 -16.20 9.33 1.09
N TRP A 269 -15.16 8.51 1.26
CA TRP A 269 -15.06 7.59 2.37
C TRP A 269 -13.79 7.82 3.17
N LEU A 270 -13.96 7.79 4.49
CA LEU A 270 -12.89 7.67 5.46
C LEU A 270 -13.30 6.64 6.52
N PRO A 271 -12.34 5.91 7.10
CA PRO A 271 -12.61 5.09 8.28
C PRO A 271 -13.02 5.98 9.46
N ARG A 272 -13.46 5.38 10.57
CA ARG A 272 -13.70 6.12 11.81
C ARG A 272 -12.41 6.77 12.34
N GLU A 273 -11.33 6.02 12.25
CA GLU A 273 -10.00 6.42 12.68
C GLU A 273 -8.99 6.09 11.58
N VAL A 274 -8.03 6.98 11.36
CA VAL A 274 -6.85 6.73 10.54
C VAL A 274 -5.75 6.13 11.39
N GLU A 275 -4.96 5.26 10.78
CA GLU A 275 -3.81 4.63 11.42
C GLU A 275 -2.55 5.44 11.09
N VAL A 276 -1.80 5.83 12.11
CA VAL A 276 -0.46 6.39 11.98
C VAL A 276 0.53 5.30 12.36
N MET A 277 1.17 4.73 11.35
CA MET A 277 2.24 3.77 11.53
C MET A 277 3.53 4.53 11.84
N VAL A 278 4.18 4.19 12.95
CA VAL A 278 5.45 4.77 13.36
C VAL A 278 6.51 3.69 13.57
N TRP A 279 7.73 3.94 13.12
CA TRP A 279 8.87 3.03 13.27
C TRP A 279 10.15 3.80 13.63
N PRO A 280 11.13 3.17 14.31
CA PRO A 280 12.29 3.88 14.83
C PRO A 280 13.05 4.62 13.73
N TYR A 281 13.43 5.87 14.01
CA TYR A 281 14.26 6.68 13.12
C TYR A 281 15.22 7.57 13.92
N GLU A 282 15.97 6.95 14.82
CA GLU A 282 16.85 7.63 15.79
C GLU A 282 17.99 8.42 15.12
N HIS A 283 18.44 7.96 13.96
CA HIS A 283 19.52 8.56 13.19
C HIS A 283 19.09 9.75 12.31
N ALA A 284 17.83 10.22 12.42
CA ALA A 284 17.35 11.36 11.63
C ALA A 284 18.28 12.58 11.81
N PRO A 285 18.95 13.05 10.73
CA PRO A 285 19.93 14.14 10.80
C PRO A 285 19.28 15.51 10.98
N ASP A 286 18.02 15.65 10.54
CA ASP A 286 17.27 16.89 10.65
C ASP A 286 16.53 17.01 11.99
N SER A 287 16.18 18.25 12.34
CA SER A 287 15.32 18.56 13.49
C SER A 287 13.99 17.81 13.40
N SER A 288 13.59 17.18 14.50
CA SER A 288 12.31 16.48 14.59
C SER A 288 11.15 17.44 14.87
N ILE A 289 10.01 17.21 14.23
CA ILE A 289 8.75 17.87 14.61
C ILE A 289 8.17 17.20 15.86
N ILE A 290 7.51 17.97 16.73
CA ILE A 290 7.04 17.47 18.03
C ILE A 290 5.60 16.96 17.90
N TRP A 291 5.37 15.71 18.30
CA TRP A 291 4.02 15.12 18.29
C TRP A 291 3.06 15.91 19.18
N PRO A 292 1.90 16.35 18.65
CA PRO A 292 0.92 17.09 19.44
C PRO A 292 0.41 16.28 20.63
N LYS A 293 0.48 16.86 21.83
CA LYS A 293 0.02 16.20 23.08
C LYS A 293 -1.47 15.83 23.08
N ARG A 294 -2.27 16.43 22.19
CA ARG A 294 -3.70 16.12 22.06
C ARG A 294 -3.97 14.82 21.32
N TRP A 295 -3.01 14.31 20.55
CA TRP A 295 -3.14 13.03 19.88
C TRP A 295 -2.63 11.89 20.77
N PRO A 296 -3.14 10.66 20.58
CA PRO A 296 -2.65 9.50 21.32
C PRO A 296 -1.13 9.32 21.15
N ALA A 297 -0.48 8.89 22.22
CA ALA A 297 0.96 8.64 22.29
C ALA A 297 1.26 7.13 22.26
N LEU A 298 2.52 6.72 22.45
CA LEU A 298 2.90 5.31 22.35
C LEU A 298 2.29 4.47 23.48
N ALA A 299 2.11 5.08 24.65
CA ALA A 299 1.51 4.44 25.83
C ALA A 299 -0.02 4.54 25.87
N SER A 300 -0.67 5.14 24.87
CA SER A 300 -2.13 5.22 24.83
C SER A 300 -2.76 3.82 24.70
N PRO A 301 -3.88 3.51 25.40
CA PRO A 301 -4.47 2.18 25.39
C PRO A 301 -4.89 1.66 24.00
N ALA A 302 -5.21 2.56 23.07
CA ALA A 302 -5.59 2.21 21.71
C ALA A 302 -4.38 1.95 20.78
N THR A 303 -3.17 2.35 21.20
CA THR A 303 -1.95 2.16 20.41
C THR A 303 -1.54 0.69 20.41
N ARG A 304 -1.28 0.13 19.22
CA ARG A 304 -0.87 -1.27 19.05
C ARG A 304 0.62 -1.36 18.75
N LYS A 305 1.35 -2.17 19.51
CA LYS A 305 2.75 -2.49 19.23
C LYS A 305 2.85 -3.58 18.16
N ARG A 306 3.77 -3.41 17.19
CA ARG A 306 4.01 -4.33 16.07
C ARG A 306 5.52 -4.54 15.90
N GLY A 307 6.11 -5.44 16.70
CA GLY A 307 7.56 -5.54 16.80
C GLY A 307 8.17 -4.25 17.34
N ASP A 308 9.04 -3.62 16.56
CA ASP A 308 9.66 -2.32 16.90
C ASP A 308 8.83 -1.11 16.44
N SER A 309 7.74 -1.34 15.71
CA SER A 309 6.84 -0.31 15.20
C SER A 309 5.57 -0.19 16.07
N TYR A 310 4.82 0.89 15.89
CA TYR A 310 3.53 1.11 16.53
C TYR A 310 2.48 1.59 15.53
N SER A 311 1.22 1.25 15.81
CA SER A 311 0.03 1.79 15.15
C SER A 311 -0.73 2.67 16.13
N ILE A 312 -0.77 3.97 15.84
CA ILE A 312 -1.49 4.97 16.63
C ILE A 312 -2.77 5.33 15.86
N PHE A 313 -3.93 5.21 16.49
CA PHE A 313 -5.21 5.51 15.85
C PHE A 313 -5.67 6.93 16.19
N ILE A 314 -6.00 7.71 15.16
CA ILE A 314 -6.43 9.11 15.28
C ILE A 314 -7.80 9.25 14.62
N PRO A 315 -8.77 9.97 15.22
CA PRO A 315 -10.05 10.23 14.57
C PRO A 315 -9.88 10.82 13.17
N SER A 316 -10.64 10.33 12.18
CA SER A 316 -10.53 10.79 10.80
C SER A 316 -10.84 12.28 10.62
N SER A 317 -11.57 12.89 11.56
CA SER A 317 -11.77 14.34 11.62
C SER A 317 -10.48 15.14 11.77
N GLU A 318 -9.43 14.56 12.36
CA GLU A 318 -8.10 15.19 12.51
C GLU A 318 -7.20 14.94 11.29
N LEU A 319 -7.63 14.16 10.28
CA LEU A 319 -6.80 13.82 9.12
C LEU A 319 -6.21 15.05 8.39
N PRO A 320 -6.95 16.17 8.17
CA PRO A 320 -6.35 17.37 7.60
C PRO A 320 -5.21 17.94 8.46
N ALA A 321 -5.42 18.05 9.78
CA ALA A 321 -4.40 18.54 10.71
C ALA A 321 -3.18 17.62 10.78
N LEU A 322 -3.41 16.31 10.75
CA LEU A 322 -2.37 15.28 10.70
C LEU A 322 -1.53 15.38 9.43
N ARG A 323 -2.16 15.55 8.25
CA ARG A 323 -1.45 15.75 6.99
C ARG A 323 -0.60 17.02 7.02
N SER A 324 -1.15 18.13 7.49
CA SER A 324 -0.39 19.39 7.64
C SER A 324 0.79 19.23 8.60
N PHE A 325 0.60 18.55 9.72
CA PHE A 325 1.67 18.26 10.68
C PHE A 325 2.79 17.44 10.04
N LEU A 326 2.47 16.32 9.39
CA LEU A 326 3.48 15.46 8.76
C LEU A 326 4.15 16.12 7.56
N ALA A 327 3.46 16.99 6.83
CA ALA A 327 4.03 17.79 5.74
C ALA A 327 5.03 18.86 6.23
N ALA A 328 4.94 19.29 7.50
CA ALA A 328 5.91 20.21 8.10
C ALA A 328 7.26 19.53 8.44
N ARG A 329 7.34 18.21 8.31
CA ARG A 329 8.57 17.44 8.51
C ARG A 329 9.54 17.72 7.35
N ARG A 330 10.80 17.99 7.67
CA ARG A 330 11.88 17.96 6.67
C ARG A 330 12.01 16.56 6.07
N GLU A 331 12.54 16.47 4.86
CA GLU A 331 12.70 15.20 4.13
C GLU A 331 13.38 14.11 4.97
N LYS A 332 14.45 14.47 5.70
CA LYS A 332 15.18 13.55 6.60
C LYS A 332 14.87 13.80 8.08
N GLY A 333 13.81 14.55 8.38
CA GLY A 333 13.34 14.80 9.73
C GLY A 333 12.55 13.64 10.30
N ALA A 334 12.52 13.53 11.63
CA ALA A 334 11.69 12.59 12.36
C ALA A 334 10.49 13.28 13.02
N VAL A 335 9.56 12.48 13.53
CA VAL A 335 8.53 12.88 14.49
C VAL A 335 9.00 12.47 15.89
N LYS A 336 9.01 13.41 16.84
CA LYS A 336 9.37 13.12 18.23
C LYS A 336 8.12 12.76 19.04
N ILE A 337 8.01 11.50 19.45
CA ILE A 337 6.90 10.96 20.27
C ILE A 337 7.52 10.37 21.53
N ASP A 338 7.06 10.80 22.71
CA ASP A 338 7.53 10.34 24.02
C ASP A 338 9.07 10.38 24.16
N GLY A 339 9.69 11.43 23.63
CA GLY A 339 11.14 11.64 23.69
C GLY A 339 11.96 10.94 22.61
N LYS A 340 11.38 9.99 21.87
CA LYS A 340 12.06 9.18 20.84
C LYS A 340 11.77 9.67 19.43
N LYS A 341 12.65 9.34 18.47
CA LYS A 341 12.49 9.77 17.07
C LYS A 341 11.89 8.65 16.22
N TRP A 342 10.85 9.00 15.49
CA TRP A 342 10.08 8.08 14.68
C TRP A 342 9.96 8.58 13.25
N SER A 343 10.03 7.66 12.30
CA SER A 343 9.37 7.85 11.03
C SER A 343 7.88 7.63 11.21
N ALA A 344 7.06 8.28 10.39
CA ALA A 344 5.61 8.22 10.49
C ALA A 344 4.96 8.24 9.10
N SER A 345 3.90 7.46 8.94
CA SER A 345 3.05 7.41 7.75
C SER A 345 1.58 7.21 8.12
N ILE A 346 0.69 7.71 7.27
CA ILE A 346 -0.76 7.59 7.42
C ILE A 346 -1.25 6.43 6.57
N ARG A 347 -2.17 5.64 7.14
CA ARG A 347 -2.93 4.60 6.46
C ARG A 347 -4.41 4.72 6.80
N LEU A 348 -5.26 4.25 5.89
CA LEU A 348 -6.72 4.22 6.06
C LEU A 348 -7.13 2.76 6.29
N PRO A 349 -7.35 2.32 7.54
CA PRO A 349 -7.68 0.94 7.83
C PRO A 349 -9.06 0.57 7.27
N PHE A 350 -9.18 -0.63 6.69
CA PHE A 350 -10.43 -1.16 6.17
C PHE A 350 -11.10 -2.09 7.21
N PRO A 351 -12.44 -2.18 7.24
CA PRO A 351 -13.12 -3.19 8.04
C PRO A 351 -12.60 -4.61 7.73
N HIS A 352 -12.34 -5.39 8.78
CA HIS A 352 -11.86 -6.78 8.71
C HIS A 352 -10.49 -6.96 8.01
N GLU A 353 -9.63 -5.95 8.04
CA GLU A 353 -8.32 -6.02 7.37
C GLU A 353 -7.34 -7.04 7.95
N GLU A 354 -7.58 -7.52 9.17
CA GLU A 354 -6.85 -8.64 9.76
C GLU A 354 -6.89 -9.91 8.89
N LEU A 355 -7.86 -10.04 7.98
CA LEU A 355 -7.94 -11.16 7.03
C LEU A 355 -6.85 -11.14 5.98
N TRP A 356 -6.27 -9.97 5.67
CA TRP A 356 -5.26 -9.85 4.61
C TRP A 356 -3.99 -9.12 5.04
N MET A 357 -3.94 -8.65 6.29
CA MET A 357 -2.75 -8.05 6.87
C MET A 357 -1.87 -9.09 7.57
N ALA A 358 -0.55 -8.92 7.45
CA ALA A 358 0.44 -9.69 8.20
C ALA A 358 0.48 -9.26 9.68
N PRO A 359 0.94 -10.14 10.60
CA PRO A 359 1.33 -11.55 10.40
C PRO A 359 0.15 -12.54 10.32
N ASN A 360 0.41 -13.76 9.82
CA ASN A 360 -0.51 -14.91 9.88
C ASN A 360 -0.22 -15.83 11.06
N ASP A 361 -0.73 -15.45 12.23
CA ASP A 361 -0.55 -16.20 13.46
C ASP A 361 -1.23 -17.59 13.40
N GLU A 362 -2.23 -17.79 12.54
CA GLU A 362 -2.89 -19.09 12.34
C GLU A 362 -2.01 -20.12 11.61
N ILE A 363 -1.00 -19.64 10.85
CA ILE A 363 -0.01 -20.52 10.20
C ILE A 363 1.16 -20.78 11.13
N ALA A 364 1.59 -19.77 11.90
CA ALA A 364 2.73 -19.88 12.81
C ALA A 364 2.52 -20.93 13.92
N THR A 365 1.28 -21.28 14.23
CA THR A 365 0.93 -22.27 15.27
C THR A 365 0.91 -23.71 14.77
N LYS A 366 1.07 -23.96 13.46
CA LYS A 366 1.03 -25.30 12.85
C LYS A 366 2.41 -25.86 12.46
N GLN A 367 3.46 -25.07 12.62
CA GLN A 367 4.86 -25.47 12.43
C GLN A 367 5.50 -25.68 13.79
#